data_AF-A0A2V1NUY2-F1
#
_entry.id   AF-A0A2V1NUY2-F1
#
_cell.length_a   1.000
_cell.length_b   1.000
_cell.length_c   1.000
_cell.angle_alpha   90.00
_cell.angle_beta   90.00
_cell.angle_gamma   90.00
#
_symmetry.space_group_name_H-M   'P 1'
#
loop_
_entity.id
_entity.type
_entity.pdbx_description
1 polymer ?
#
loop_
_entity_poly.entity_id
_entity_poly.type
_entity_poly.pdbx_seq_one_letter_code
_entity_poly.pdbx_strand_id
1 'polypeptide(L)'
;MEAKSAIKLISDVIYKPGWVFVASDHTGRFEDSITVRIEYPARNSNRDQALSGYSEEINTYAEFPLVVKDCTDEDLYAELLRMITSIEEHEAREFLRVEPTQWAPFHPHRVDGMRRWAARTGRDLSADLQFGLA
;
A
#
# COMPACT_ATOMS: atom_id res chain seq x y z
N MET A 1 -10.67 11.42 -16.63
CA MET A 1 -9.80 12.60 -16.45
C MET A 1 -8.51 12.48 -17.28
N GLU A 2 -7.85 13.59 -17.63
CA GLU A 2 -6.50 13.56 -18.21
C GLU A 2 -5.42 13.25 -17.14
N ALA A 3 -4.38 12.50 -17.52
CA ALA A 3 -3.29 12.12 -16.61
C ALA A 3 -2.63 13.31 -15.90
N LYS A 4 -2.38 14.42 -16.60
CA LYS A 4 -1.79 15.64 -16.02
C LYS A 4 -2.65 16.25 -14.92
N SER A 5 -3.97 16.27 -15.10
CA SER A 5 -4.92 16.77 -14.10
C SER A 5 -4.92 15.86 -12.87
N ALA A 6 -4.94 14.54 -13.08
CA ALA A 6 -4.89 13.57 -11.98
C ALA A 6 -3.60 13.68 -11.16
N ILE A 7 -2.44 13.82 -11.82
CA ILE A 7 -1.14 14.02 -11.16
C ILE A 7 -1.17 15.25 -10.26
N LYS A 8 -1.73 16.36 -10.77
CA LYS A 8 -1.84 17.59 -10.00
C LYS A 8 -2.74 17.41 -8.78
N LEU A 9 -3.95 16.86 -8.97
CA LEU A 9 -4.90 16.63 -7.89
C LEU A 9 -4.32 15.75 -6.77
N ILE A 10 -3.56 14.69 -7.13
CA ILE A 10 -2.89 13.83 -6.14
C ILE A 10 -1.77 14.57 -5.41
N SER A 11 -0.95 15.33 -6.15
CA SER A 11 0.18 16.09 -5.57
C SER A 11 -0.28 17.15 -4.57
N ASP A 12 -1.52 17.64 -4.71
CA ASP A 12 -2.12 18.64 -3.83
C ASP A 12 -2.77 18.02 -2.57
N VAL A 13 -2.81 16.68 -2.44
CA VAL A 13 -3.42 16.00 -1.28
C VAL A 13 -2.53 16.11 -0.05
N ILE A 14 -3.15 16.52 1.07
CA ILE A 14 -2.55 16.49 2.41
C ILE A 14 -3.25 15.39 3.23
N TYR A 15 -2.46 14.61 3.96
CA TYR A 15 -2.97 13.55 4.83
C TYR A 15 -2.21 13.53 6.18
N LYS A 16 -2.05 12.35 6.78
CA LYS A 16 -1.35 12.14 8.05
C LYS A 16 0.12 12.60 7.99
N PRO A 17 0.73 12.97 9.14
CA PRO A 17 2.14 13.33 9.18
C PRO A 17 3.05 12.25 8.58
N GLY A 18 4.01 12.68 7.75
CA GLY A 18 4.99 11.80 7.11
C GLY A 18 4.49 11.07 5.85
N TRP A 19 3.19 11.12 5.55
CA TRP A 19 2.64 10.53 4.33
C TRP A 19 2.79 11.50 3.16
N VAL A 20 3.38 11.04 2.06
CA VAL A 20 3.63 11.82 0.85
C VAL A 20 3.10 11.07 -0.36
N PHE A 21 2.32 11.76 -1.19
CA PHE A 21 1.77 11.22 -2.43
C PHE A 21 2.53 11.77 -3.63
N VAL A 22 3.07 10.88 -4.45
CA VAL A 22 3.81 11.22 -5.66
C VAL A 22 3.14 10.52 -6.83
N ALA A 23 2.59 11.30 -7.76
CA ALA A 23 2.00 10.77 -8.98
C ALA A 23 2.90 11.03 -10.19
N SER A 24 2.98 10.06 -11.10
CA SER A 24 3.77 10.16 -12.33
C SER A 24 3.00 9.63 -13.52
N ASP A 25 3.26 10.19 -14.69
CA ASP A 25 2.63 9.78 -15.95
C ASP A 25 3.07 8.36 -16.32
N HIS A 26 2.11 7.49 -16.59
CA HIS A 26 2.34 6.11 -17.02
C HIS A 26 1.69 5.79 -18.38
N THR A 27 1.25 6.82 -19.10
CA THR A 27 0.59 6.71 -20.41
C THR A 27 1.44 6.02 -21.47
N GLY A 28 2.77 6.10 -21.36
CA GLY A 28 3.71 5.41 -22.25
C GLY A 28 3.67 3.88 -22.15
N ARG A 29 3.08 3.33 -21.08
CA ARG A 29 2.91 1.87 -20.89
C ARG A 29 1.45 1.45 -21.03
N PHE A 30 0.52 2.22 -20.46
CA PHE A 30 -0.91 1.99 -20.57
C PHE A 30 -1.63 3.31 -20.78
N GLU A 31 -2.46 3.41 -21.81
CA GLU A 31 -3.24 4.62 -22.14
C GLU A 31 -4.03 5.11 -20.91
N ASP A 32 -4.09 6.43 -20.73
CA ASP A 32 -4.83 7.10 -19.64
C ASP A 32 -4.50 6.58 -18.23
N SER A 33 -3.23 6.27 -17.96
CA SER A 33 -2.78 5.77 -16.66
C SER A 33 -1.69 6.61 -16.01
N ILE A 34 -1.63 6.53 -14.69
CA ILE A 34 -0.60 7.11 -13.83
C ILE A 34 -0.08 6.04 -12.87
N THR A 35 1.09 6.28 -12.30
CA THR A 35 1.57 5.54 -11.13
C THR A 35 1.49 6.44 -9.91
N VAL A 36 0.83 5.98 -8.86
CA VAL A 36 0.73 6.64 -7.56
C VAL A 36 1.66 5.95 -6.58
N ARG A 37 2.72 6.64 -6.17
CA ARG A 37 3.63 6.23 -5.12
C ARG A 37 3.24 6.92 -3.81
N ILE A 38 3.06 6.14 -2.76
CA ILE A 38 2.73 6.62 -1.43
C ILE A 38 3.92 6.30 -0.53
N GLU A 39 4.62 7.32 -0.07
CA GLU A 39 5.71 7.20 0.90
C GLU A 39 5.15 7.46 2.30
N TYR A 40 5.55 6.66 3.29
CA TYR A 40 5.00 6.76 4.64
C TYR A 40 5.96 6.22 5.71
N PRO A 41 5.87 6.73 6.95
CA PRO A 41 6.57 6.17 8.09
C PRO A 41 5.90 4.86 8.51
N ALA A 42 6.72 3.84 8.79
CA ALA A 42 6.30 2.55 9.31
C ALA A 42 7.23 2.12 10.45
N ARG A 43 6.87 1.04 11.14
CA ARG A 43 7.79 0.36 12.07
C ARG A 43 8.51 -0.75 11.33
N ASN A 44 9.73 -1.05 11.75
CA ASN A 44 10.44 -2.19 11.19
C ASN A 44 9.74 -3.49 11.62
N SER A 45 9.03 -4.15 10.70
CA SER A 45 8.22 -5.35 10.95
C SER A 45 9.04 -6.65 10.96
N ASN A 46 10.36 -6.56 10.77
CA ASN A 46 11.26 -7.70 10.79
C ASN A 46 11.10 -8.53 12.07
N ARG A 47 11.30 -9.86 11.94
CA ARG A 47 10.96 -10.81 13.00
C ARG A 47 11.77 -10.58 14.29
N ASP A 48 13.02 -10.17 14.17
CA ASP A 48 13.90 -9.84 15.29
C ASP A 48 13.40 -8.64 16.10
N GLN A 49 12.74 -7.67 15.45
CA GLN A 49 12.10 -6.52 16.09
C GLN A 49 10.83 -6.89 16.87
N ALA A 50 10.20 -8.03 16.57
CA ALA A 50 8.99 -8.45 17.26
C ALA A 50 9.22 -8.71 18.76
N LEU A 51 10.43 -9.14 19.15
CA LEU A 51 10.78 -9.39 20.56
C LEU A 51 10.97 -8.10 21.37
N SER A 52 11.33 -6.99 20.72
CA SER A 52 11.51 -5.67 21.33
C SER A 52 10.27 -4.78 21.22
N GLY A 53 9.20 -5.27 20.61
CA GLY A 53 7.97 -4.51 20.41
C GLY A 53 8.05 -3.48 19.28
N TYR A 54 8.90 -3.71 18.27
CA TYR A 54 9.00 -2.88 17.06
C TYR A 54 9.42 -1.42 17.34
N SER A 55 10.51 -1.22 18.07
CA SER A 55 10.97 0.12 18.47
C SER A 55 11.55 0.97 17.34
N GLU A 56 12.00 0.36 16.25
CA GLU A 56 12.62 1.05 15.12
C GLU A 56 11.57 1.62 14.15
N GLU A 57 11.76 2.89 13.74
CA GLU A 57 10.98 3.54 12.69
C GLU A 57 11.77 3.51 11.38
N ILE A 58 11.06 3.25 10.28
CA ILE A 58 11.60 3.25 8.92
C ILE A 58 10.70 4.11 8.02
N ASN A 59 11.24 4.55 6.89
CA ASN A 59 10.45 5.11 5.80
C ASN A 59 10.35 4.07 4.69
N THR A 60 9.15 3.83 4.21
CA THR A 60 8.89 2.88 3.11
C THR A 60 7.92 3.50 2.11
N TYR A 61 7.59 2.74 1.06
CA TYR A 61 6.66 3.18 0.03
C TYR A 61 5.86 2.02 -0.57
N ALA A 62 4.72 2.34 -1.17
CA ALA A 62 3.94 1.44 -2.01
C ALA A 62 3.58 2.13 -3.34
N GLU A 63 3.53 1.37 -4.44
CA GLU A 63 3.25 1.90 -5.77
C GLU A 63 2.02 1.23 -6.38
N PHE A 64 1.10 2.06 -6.88
CA PHE A 64 -0.17 1.62 -7.45
C PHE A 64 -0.31 2.17 -8.86
N PRO A 65 -0.45 1.30 -9.88
CA PRO A 65 -0.90 1.74 -11.19
C PRO A 65 -2.39 2.11 -11.10
N LEU A 66 -2.77 3.25 -11.66
CA LEU A 66 -4.14 3.73 -11.68
C LEU A 66 -4.51 4.19 -13.10
N VAL A 67 -5.60 3.62 -13.64
CA VAL A 67 -6.23 4.13 -14.86
C VAL A 67 -7.15 5.28 -14.45
N VAL A 68 -6.94 6.45 -15.03
CA VAL A 68 -7.66 7.70 -14.69
C VAL A 68 -8.65 8.12 -15.78
N LYS A 69 -8.79 7.30 -16.83
CA LYS A 69 -9.80 7.46 -17.87
C LYS A 69 -11.19 7.56 -17.24
N ASP A 70 -11.97 8.55 -17.64
CA ASP A 70 -13.34 8.79 -17.18
C ASP A 70 -13.53 8.99 -15.66
N CYS A 71 -12.47 8.94 -14.84
CA CYS A 71 -12.56 9.30 -13.43
C CYS A 71 -12.96 10.77 -13.26
N THR A 72 -13.82 11.01 -12.29
CA THR A 72 -14.01 12.32 -11.66
C THR A 72 -12.97 12.55 -10.56
N ASP A 73 -12.93 13.77 -10.02
CA ASP A 73 -12.09 14.08 -8.86
C ASP A 73 -12.49 13.23 -7.63
N GLU A 74 -13.79 12.99 -7.44
CA GLU A 74 -14.30 12.15 -6.34
C GLU A 74 -13.85 10.69 -6.51
N ASP A 75 -13.91 10.14 -7.72
CA ASP A 75 -13.42 8.77 -8.00
C ASP A 75 -11.92 8.65 -7.70
N LEU A 76 -11.14 9.66 -8.08
CA LEU A 76 -9.70 9.69 -7.83
C LEU A 76 -9.38 9.66 -6.33
N TYR A 77 -10.09 10.45 -5.52
CA TYR A 77 -9.92 10.47 -4.07
C TYR A 77 -10.42 9.20 -3.40
N ALA A 78 -11.50 8.59 -3.91
CA ALA A 78 -11.98 7.31 -3.43
C ALA A 78 -10.93 6.20 -3.67
N GLU A 79 -10.30 6.17 -4.85
CA GLU A 79 -9.20 5.23 -5.13
C GLU A 79 -7.97 5.50 -4.26
N LEU A 80 -7.62 6.77 -4.01
CA LEU A 80 -6.54 7.11 -3.10
C LEU A 80 -6.79 6.59 -1.67
N LEU A 81 -8.02 6.73 -1.16
CA LEU A 81 -8.41 6.17 0.14
C LEU A 81 -8.34 4.64 0.16
N ARG A 82 -8.68 3.97 -0.95
CA ARG A 82 -8.53 2.52 -1.08
C ARG A 82 -7.07 2.09 -1.04
N MET A 83 -6.17 2.81 -1.71
CA MET A 83 -4.73 2.56 -1.67
C MET A 83 -4.19 2.68 -0.23
N ILE A 84 -4.55 3.75 0.48
CA ILE A 84 -4.19 3.95 1.89
C ILE A 84 -4.69 2.79 2.76
N THR A 85 -5.96 2.41 2.60
CA THR A 85 -6.54 1.30 3.37
C THR A 85 -5.83 -0.02 3.06
N SER A 86 -5.39 -0.22 1.81
CA SER A 86 -4.62 -1.40 1.43
C SER A 86 -3.24 -1.44 2.10
N ILE A 87 -2.55 -0.29 2.18
CA ILE A 87 -1.29 -0.15 2.93
C ILE A 87 -1.50 -0.48 4.40
N GLU A 88 -2.47 0.15 5.05
CA GLU A 88 -2.73 -0.05 6.48
C GLU A 88 -3.12 -1.51 6.78
N GLU A 89 -3.86 -2.18 5.88
CA GLU A 89 -4.15 -3.61 5.98
C GLU A 89 -2.88 -4.47 5.83
N HIS A 90 -2.01 -4.14 4.87
CA HIS A 90 -0.72 -4.83 4.67
C HIS A 90 0.13 -4.74 5.95
N GLU A 91 0.35 -3.53 6.47
CA GLU A 91 1.10 -3.27 7.69
C GLU A 91 0.51 -4.03 8.88
N ALA A 92 -0.81 -3.93 9.11
CA ALA A 92 -1.47 -4.63 10.20
C ALA A 92 -1.23 -6.15 10.16
N ARG A 93 -1.18 -6.74 8.97
CA ARG A 93 -0.91 -8.17 8.78
C ARG A 93 0.55 -8.55 9.02
N GLU A 94 1.49 -7.63 8.86
CA GLU A 94 2.90 -7.84 9.21
C GLU A 94 3.10 -7.93 10.72
N PHE A 95 2.44 -7.02 11.47
CA PHE A 95 2.57 -6.92 12.92
C PHE A 95 1.70 -7.92 13.69
N LEU A 96 0.63 -8.44 13.09
CA LEU A 96 -0.26 -9.42 13.75
C LEU A 96 0.47 -10.75 13.97
N ARG A 97 0.95 -10.94 15.21
CA ARG A 97 1.61 -12.15 15.68
C ARG A 97 0.87 -12.76 16.86
N VAL A 98 0.88 -14.08 16.94
CA VAL A 98 0.21 -14.87 17.99
C VAL A 98 1.27 -15.58 18.84
N GLU A 99 1.26 -15.27 20.14
CA GLU A 99 2.11 -15.90 21.15
C GLU A 99 1.71 -17.36 21.42
N PRO A 100 2.63 -18.24 21.87
CA PRO A 100 4.03 -17.97 22.25
C PRO A 100 5.04 -18.08 21.10
N THR A 101 4.58 -18.46 19.90
CA THR A 101 5.48 -18.80 18.77
C THR A 101 5.74 -17.64 17.83
N GLN A 102 5.12 -16.49 18.08
CA GLN A 102 5.06 -15.35 17.18
C GLN A 102 4.52 -15.73 15.79
N TRP A 103 3.54 -16.64 15.77
CA TRP A 103 2.94 -17.11 14.54
C TRP A 103 2.21 -15.96 13.84
N ALA A 104 2.53 -15.72 12.58
CA ALA A 104 1.92 -14.67 11.76
C ALA A 104 1.02 -15.34 10.71
N PRO A 105 -0.29 -15.50 10.98
CA PRO A 105 -1.18 -16.33 10.18
C PRO A 105 -1.47 -15.76 8.79
N PHE A 106 -1.37 -14.44 8.63
CA PHE A 106 -1.75 -13.69 7.42
C PHE A 106 -0.62 -12.81 6.87
N HIS A 107 0.63 -13.06 7.29
CA HIS A 107 1.79 -12.26 6.91
C HIS A 107 1.88 -12.09 5.38
N PRO A 108 1.91 -10.86 4.84
CA PRO A 108 1.82 -10.60 3.40
C PRO A 108 3.05 -11.08 2.63
N HIS A 109 4.22 -11.12 3.27
CA HIS A 109 5.43 -11.70 2.67
C HIS A 109 5.59 -13.23 2.83
N ARG A 110 4.59 -13.95 3.34
CA ARG A 110 4.61 -15.42 3.42
C ARG A 110 3.54 -16.00 2.51
N VAL A 111 3.92 -16.92 1.62
CA VAL A 111 2.99 -17.57 0.67
C VAL A 111 1.75 -18.15 1.37
N ASP A 112 1.91 -18.81 2.52
CA ASP A 112 0.77 -19.33 3.28
C ASP A 112 -0.10 -18.24 3.88
N GLY A 113 0.51 -17.13 4.31
CA GLY A 113 -0.20 -15.95 4.83
C GLY A 113 -1.04 -15.28 3.74
N MET A 114 -0.44 -15.04 2.56
CA MET A 114 -1.12 -14.51 1.37
C MET A 114 -2.31 -15.40 0.98
N ARG A 115 -2.11 -16.72 0.90
CA ARG A 115 -3.17 -17.68 0.56
C ARG A 115 -4.33 -17.66 1.53
N ARG A 116 -4.03 -17.65 2.84
CA ARG A 116 -5.07 -17.59 3.88
C ARG A 116 -5.83 -16.28 3.84
N TRP A 117 -5.15 -15.17 3.56
CA TRP A 117 -5.78 -13.86 3.46
C TRP A 117 -6.69 -13.77 2.23
N ALA A 118 -6.17 -14.15 1.05
CA ALA A 118 -6.94 -14.20 -0.19
C ALA A 118 -8.19 -15.08 -0.05
N ALA A 119 -8.08 -16.26 0.59
CA ALA A 119 -9.23 -17.13 0.84
C ALA A 119 -10.29 -16.52 1.76
N ARG A 120 -9.92 -15.54 2.60
CA ARG A 120 -10.85 -14.85 3.52
C ARG A 120 -11.51 -13.63 2.91
N THR A 121 -10.80 -12.90 2.08
CA THR A 121 -11.24 -11.60 1.56
C THR A 121 -11.68 -11.65 0.10
N GLY A 122 -11.36 -12.72 -0.62
CA GLY A 122 -11.54 -12.80 -2.07
C GLY A 122 -10.56 -11.93 -2.85
N ARG A 123 -9.54 -11.35 -2.21
CA ARG A 123 -8.50 -10.56 -2.89
C ARG A 123 -7.56 -11.45 -3.71
N ASP A 124 -7.02 -10.86 -4.78
CA ASP A 124 -5.97 -11.48 -5.59
C ASP A 124 -4.67 -11.60 -4.78
N LEU A 125 -3.95 -12.72 -4.93
CA LEU A 125 -2.66 -12.96 -4.29
C LEU A 125 -1.60 -11.94 -4.69
N SER A 126 -1.69 -11.40 -5.90
CA SER A 126 -0.76 -10.41 -6.45
C SER A 126 -0.91 -9.02 -5.83
N ALA A 127 -2.00 -8.75 -5.10
CA ALA A 127 -2.18 -7.47 -4.41
C ALA A 127 -1.05 -7.20 -3.40
N ASP A 128 -0.55 -8.25 -2.73
CA ASP A 128 0.56 -8.13 -1.77
C ASP A 128 1.92 -7.91 -2.46
N LEU A 129 2.03 -8.12 -3.78
CA LEU A 129 3.28 -7.90 -4.53
C LEU A 129 3.51 -6.43 -4.88
N GLN A 130 2.53 -5.56 -4.62
CA GLN A 130 2.60 -4.12 -4.88
C GLN A 130 3.37 -3.36 -3.79
N PHE A 131 3.67 -4.03 -2.68
CA PHE A 131 4.40 -3.48 -1.54
C PHE A 131 5.88 -3.84 -1.70
N GLY A 132 6.74 -2.82 -1.68
CA GLY A 132 8.20 -3.01 -1.75
C GLY A 132 8.73 -3.79 -0.55
N LEU A 133 9.91 -4.40 -0.69
CA LEU A 133 10.62 -5.00 0.45
C LEU A 133 10.98 -3.88 1.44
N ALA A 134 10.40 -3.94 2.64
CA ALA A 134 10.81 -3.14 3.80
C ALA A 134 12.27 -3.44 4.20
#